data_AF-A0A839K450-F1
#
_entry.id   AF-A0A839K450-F1
#
_cell.length_a   1.000
_cell.length_b   1.000
_cell.length_c   1.000
_cell.angle_alpha   90.00
_cell.angle_beta   90.00
_cell.angle_gamma   90.00
#
_symmetry.space_group_name_H-M   'P 1'
#
loop_
_entity.id
_entity.type
_entity.pdbx_description
1 polymer ?
#
loop_
_entity_poly.entity_id
_entity_poly.type
_entity_poly.pdbx_seq_one_letter_code
_entity_poly.pdbx_strand_id
1 'polypeptide(L)'
;MKKYKHKLNMLEPGIKMLKAIGISAVLSIIFYIANKTLLCYLFGGLAALIGIILWILLIIEGHQDKVLNEQAIQERKKKGEL
;
A
#
# COMPACT_ATOMS: atom_id res chain seq x y z
N MET A 1 -9.76 20.85 21.36
CA MET A 1 -10.11 20.23 20.06
C MET A 1 -8.83 20.02 19.25
N LYS A 2 -8.07 18.96 19.56
CA LYS A 2 -6.82 18.65 18.84
C LYS A 2 -7.21 18.00 17.52
N LYS A 3 -7.10 18.78 16.44
CA LYS A 3 -7.18 18.34 15.05
C LYS A 3 -6.09 17.28 14.81
N TYR A 4 -6.41 16.00 14.96
CA TYR A 4 -5.64 14.89 14.38
C TYR A 4 -5.81 14.95 12.87
N LYS A 5 -5.20 15.97 12.25
CA LYS A 5 -5.38 16.33 10.86
C LYS A 5 -4.13 15.91 10.09
N HIS A 6 -3.99 14.60 9.92
CA HIS A 6 -3.45 14.00 8.70
C HIS A 6 -3.81 12.52 8.76
N LYS A 7 -5.00 12.17 8.23
CA LYS A 7 -5.22 10.81 7.74
C LYS A 7 -4.19 10.65 6.62
N LEU A 8 -3.19 9.79 6.79
CA LEU A 8 -2.29 9.47 5.69
C LEU A 8 -3.17 8.81 4.63
N ASN A 9 -3.53 9.55 3.58
CA ASN A 9 -4.28 9.00 2.45
C ASN A 9 -3.26 8.22 1.61
N MET A 10 -2.90 7.04 2.08
CA MET A 10 -1.82 6.26 1.49
C MET A 10 -2.31 5.36 0.35
N LEU A 11 -3.63 5.28 0.15
CA LEU A 11 -4.27 4.70 -1.02
C LEU A 11 -3.79 5.32 -2.34
N GLU A 12 -3.65 6.65 -2.40
CA GLU A 12 -3.21 7.37 -3.61
C GLU A 12 -1.77 7.04 -4.03
N PRO A 13 -0.76 7.16 -3.13
CA PRO A 13 0.60 6.72 -3.44
C PRO A 13 0.67 5.18 -3.59
N GLY A 14 -0.09 4.41 -2.81
CA GLY A 14 -0.14 2.96 -2.89
C GLY A 14 -0.63 2.44 -4.25
N ILE A 15 -1.69 3.03 -4.80
CA ILE A 15 -2.20 2.69 -6.14
C ILE A 15 -1.19 3.06 -7.23
N LYS A 16 -0.52 4.22 -7.12
CA LYS A 16 0.55 4.60 -8.07
C LYS A 16 1.72 3.61 -8.05
N MET A 17 2.15 3.19 -6.86
CA MET A 17 3.20 2.20 -6.69
C MET A 17 2.77 0.80 -7.17
N LEU A 18 1.52 0.40 -6.93
CA LEU A 18 0.98 -0.87 -7.41
C LEU A 18 0.94 -0.93 -8.95
N LYS A 19 0.56 0.18 -9.60
CA LYS A 19 0.66 0.30 -11.06
C LYS A 19 2.10 0.14 -11.55
N ALA A 20 3.07 0.74 -10.85
CA ALA A 20 4.49 0.60 -11.19
C ALA A 20 4.97 -0.86 -11.06
N ILE A 21 4.59 -1.55 -9.99
CA ILE A 21 4.88 -2.98 -9.81
C ILE A 21 4.26 -3.80 -10.94
N GLY A 22 3.00 -3.56 -11.29
CA GLY A 22 2.31 -4.27 -12.37
C GLY A 22 3.03 -4.11 -13.71
N ILE A 23 3.44 -2.88 -14.04
CA ILE A 23 4.20 -2.60 -15.27
C ILE A 23 5.57 -3.29 -15.23
N SER A 24 6.29 -3.21 -14.11
CA SER A 24 7.59 -3.88 -13.94
C SER A 24 7.48 -5.41 -14.01
N ALA A 25 6.41 -6.00 -13.48
CA ALA A 25 6.15 -7.42 -13.56
C ALA A 25 5.89 -7.87 -15.00
N VAL A 26 5.07 -7.13 -15.75
CA VAL A 26 4.83 -7.41 -17.18
C VAL A 26 6.11 -7.28 -17.99
N LEU A 27 6.91 -6.23 -17.76
CA LEU A 27 8.22 -6.06 -18.40
C LEU A 27 9.18 -7.21 -18.06
N SER A 28 9.19 -7.68 -16.81
CA SER A 28 9.99 -8.83 -16.39
C SER A 28 9.61 -10.10 -17.16
N ILE A 29 8.31 -10.37 -17.34
CA ILE A 29 7.82 -11.51 -18.15
C ILE A 29 8.25 -11.38 -19.61
N ILE A 30 8.17 -10.18 -20.20
CA ILE A 30 8.62 -9.92 -21.57
C ILE A 30 10.13 -10.19 -21.71
N PHE A 31 10.94 -9.72 -20.76
CA PHE A 31 12.39 -9.97 -20.75
C PHE A 31 12.75 -11.43 -20.50
N TYR A 32 11.94 -12.15 -19.71
CA TYR A 32 12.07 -13.60 -19.53
C TYR A 32 11.90 -14.34 -20.87
N ILE A 33 10.85 -14.01 -21.63
CA ILE A 33 10.60 -14.57 -22.97
C ILE A 33 11.75 -14.20 -23.93
N ALA A 34 12.33 -13.01 -23.79
CA ALA A 34 13.47 -12.57 -24.59
C ALA A 34 14.83 -13.21 -24.19
N ASN A 35 14.86 -14.21 -23.29
CA ASN A 35 16.06 -14.87 -22.77
C ASN A 35 17.09 -13.90 -22.13
N LYS A 36 16.65 -12.71 -21.69
CA LYS A 36 17.49 -11.74 -20.97
C LYS A 36 17.34 -11.93 -19.47
N THR A 37 17.80 -13.09 -18.98
CA THR A 37 17.65 -13.53 -17.59
C THR A 37 18.20 -12.52 -16.57
N LEU A 38 19.29 -11.83 -16.91
CA LEU A 38 19.91 -10.83 -16.03
C LEU A 38 19.02 -9.60 -15.81
N LEU A 39 18.35 -9.10 -16.85
CA LEU A 39 17.36 -8.01 -16.73
C LEU A 39 16.10 -8.51 -16.01
N CYS A 40 15.69 -9.75 -16.26
CA CYS A 40 14.53 -10.35 -15.60
C CYS A 40 14.71 -10.38 -14.07
N TYR A 41 15.88 -10.80 -13.58
CA TYR A 41 16.17 -10.81 -12.14
C TYR A 41 16.27 -9.40 -11.53
N LEU A 42 16.86 -8.44 -12.26
CA LEU A 42 16.91 -7.04 -11.82
C LEU A 42 15.52 -6.42 -11.65
N PHE A 43 14.68 -6.51 -12.69
CA PHE A 43 13.32 -5.96 -12.65
C PHE A 43 12.40 -6.74 -11.70
N GLY A 44 12.53 -8.07 -11.67
CA GLY A 44 11.77 -8.92 -10.76
C GLY A 44 12.14 -8.67 -9.29
N GLY A 45 13.43 -8.55 -8.98
CA GLY A 45 13.91 -8.22 -7.64
C GLY A 45 13.47 -6.84 -7.18
N LEU A 46 13.53 -5.84 -8.07
CA LEU A 46 13.05 -4.49 -7.77
C LEU A 46 11.53 -4.46 -7.50
N ALA A 47 10.75 -5.17 -8.33
CA ALA A 47 9.30 -5.28 -8.16
C ALA A 47 8.93 -5.99 -6.84
N ALA A 48 9.65 -7.06 -6.48
CA ALA A 48 9.46 -7.77 -5.22
C ALA A 48 9.76 -6.86 -4.01
N LEU A 49 10.85 -6.09 -4.06
CA LEU A 49 11.23 -5.18 -2.98
C LEU A 49 10.19 -4.07 -2.76
N ILE A 50 9.72 -3.43 -3.84
CA ILE A 50 8.64 -2.43 -3.78
C ILE A 50 7.34 -3.09 -3.26
N GLY A 51 7.05 -4.32 -3.67
CA GLY A 51 5.90 -5.09 -3.20
C GLY A 51 5.92 -5.36 -1.70
N ILE A 52 7.07 -5.72 -1.14
CA ILE A 52 7.25 -5.93 0.31
C ILE A 52 7.00 -4.61 1.07
N ILE A 53 7.55 -3.50 0.59
CA ILE A 53 7.34 -2.17 1.20
C ILE A 53 5.85 -1.83 1.20
N LEU A 54 5.15 -2.05 0.08
CA LEU A 54 3.70 -1.83 0.01
C LEU A 54 2.92 -2.72 0.99
N TRP A 55 3.33 -3.97 1.15
CA TRP A 55 2.69 -4.89 2.09
C TRP A 55 2.78 -4.39 3.54
N ILE A 56 3.96 -3.92 3.95
CA ILE A 56 4.17 -3.35 5.29
C ILE A 56 3.32 -2.08 5.48
N LEU A 57 3.33 -1.20 4.49
CA LEU A 57 2.55 0.05 4.50
C LEU A 57 1.05 -0.21 4.61
N LEU A 58 0.53 -1.21 3.89
CA LEU A 58 -0.88 -1.60 3.92
C LEU A 58 -1.29 -2.13 5.30
N ILE A 59 -0.45 -2.93 5.94
CA ILE A 59 -0.69 -3.43 7.31
C ILE A 59 -0.78 -2.27 8.30
N ILE A 60 0.12 -1.29 8.18
CA ILE A 60 0.14 -0.11 9.04
C ILE A 60 -1.13 0.74 8.82
N GLU A 61 -1.51 0.99 7.56
CA GLU A 61 -2.74 1.74 7.24
C GLU A 61 -3.99 1.03 7.76
N GLY A 62 -4.08 -0.28 7.58
CA GLY A 62 -5.19 -1.09 8.13
C GLY A 62 -5.26 -1.06 9.66
N HIS A 63 -4.10 -1.06 10.33
CA HIS A 63 -4.06 -0.90 11.78
C HIS A 63 -4.54 0.50 12.21
N GLN A 64 -4.11 1.56 11.51
CA GLN A 64 -4.54 2.93 11.79
C GLN A 64 -6.04 3.12 11.56
N ASP A 65 -6.60 2.57 10.48
CA ASP A 65 -8.03 2.68 10.17
C ASP A 65 -8.89 1.97 11.22
N LYS A 66 -8.45 0.82 11.75
CA LYS A 66 -9.16 0.11 12.83
C LYS A 66 -9.20 0.95 14.11
N VAL A 67 -8.06 1.52 14.52
CA VAL A 67 -7.97 2.38 15.71
C VAL A 67 -8.84 3.63 15.55
N LEU A 68 -8.85 4.25 14.36
CA LEU A 68 -9.68 5.42 14.08
C LEU A 68 -11.17 5.09 14.12
N ASN A 69 -11.57 3.94 13.56
CA ASN A 69 -12.96 3.51 13.56
C ASN A 69 -13.45 3.19 14.98
N GLU A 70 -12.62 2.56 15.81
CA GLU A 70 -12.94 2.33 17.22
C GLU A 70 -13.11 3.64 18.00
N GLN A 71 -12.27 4.65 17.75
CA GLN A 71 -12.43 5.99 18.34
C GLN A 71 -13.72 6.65 17.89
N ALA A 72 -14.05 6.59 16.59
CA ALA A 72 -15.29 7.15 16.05
C ALA A 72 -16.55 6.50 16.66
N ILE A 73 -16.53 5.18 16.88
CA ILE A 73 -17.62 4.45 17.53
C ILE A 73 -17.76 4.89 18.99
N GLN A 74 -16.64 5.04 19.72
CA GLN A 74 -16.67 5.51 21.11
C GLN A 74 -17.17 6.96 21.24
N GLU A 75 -16.81 7.84 20.30
CA GLU A 75 -17.34 9.21 20.27
C GLU A 75 -18.84 9.25 19.99
N ARG A 76 -19.34 8.43 19.05
CA ARG A 76 -20.80 8.32 18.78
C ARG A 76 -21.57 7.80 19.99
N LYS A 77 -21.04 6.78 20.68
CA LYS A 77 -21.62 6.28 21.94
C LYS A 77 -21.64 7.35 23.03
N LYS A 78 -20.58 8.15 23.17
CA LYS A 78 -20.53 9.26 24.14
C LYS A 78 -21.51 10.40 23.82
N LYS A 79 -21.80 10.62 22.53
CA LYS A 79 -22.80 11.60 22.08
C LYS A 79 -24.24 11.12 22.16
N GLY A 80 -24.47 9.83 22.48
CA GLY A 80 -25.82 9.26 22.51
C GLY A 80 -26.45 9.09 21.13
N GLU A 81 -25.64 9.06 20.06
CA GLU A 81 -26.10 8.92 18.67
C GLU A 81 -26.20 7.45 18.21
N LEU A 82 -26.25 6.50 19.16
CA LEU A 82 -26.33 5.05 18.94
C LEU A 82 -27.43 4.42 19.78
#